data_AF-A0A3P6Q9R6-F1
#
_entry.id   AF-A0A3P6Q9R6-F1
#
_cell.length_a   1.000
_cell.length_b   1.000
_cell.length_c   1.000
_cell.angle_alpha   90.00
_cell.angle_beta   90.00
_cell.angle_gamma   90.00
#
_symmetry.space_group_name_H-M   'P 1'
#
loop_
_entity.id
_entity.type
_entity.pdbx_description
1 polymer ?
#
loop_
_entity_poly.entity_id
_entity_poly.type
_entity_poly.pdbx_seq_one_letter_code
_entity_poly.pdbx_strand_id
1 'polypeptide(L)'
;MMISKQAYTLSVLVTQYAFPLFSLVFAYTRIAHRMKLRFANRNVACPSSLTDDQRRRSVVERQRRTHLLLMCVVAVFAIAWLPLNVFHMVNTFEWVSLFSVSTFAVCHVAAMCSACLNPLIYAFFNHNFRTEFIALFEKVGLRKLCSVVLTWEEDRTRKKGIEREGKTVVSKTNGTTPCPLSPRQERHLEESLALNPDTDEQL
;
A
#
# COMPACT_ATOMS: atom_id res chain seq x y z
N MET A 1 -47.46 0.77 1.77
CA MET A 1 -46.41 1.56 1.08
C MET A 1 -45.06 1.52 1.82
N MET A 2 -44.74 0.46 2.58
CA MET A 2 -43.48 0.35 3.35
C MET A 2 -42.39 -0.46 2.63
N ILE A 3 -42.80 -1.46 1.83
CA ILE A 3 -41.91 -2.30 1.02
C ILE A 3 -41.03 -1.45 0.09
N SER A 4 -41.58 -0.40 -0.52
CA SER A 4 -40.81 0.49 -1.41
C SER A 4 -39.72 1.29 -0.68
N LYS A 5 -39.96 1.75 0.55
CA LYS A 5 -38.97 2.52 1.35
C LYS A 5 -37.84 1.63 1.87
N GLN A 6 -38.18 0.43 2.32
CA GLN A 6 -37.21 -0.57 2.78
C GLN A 6 -36.35 -1.08 1.62
N ALA A 7 -36.97 -1.43 0.50
CA ALA A 7 -36.25 -1.87 -0.70
C ALA A 7 -35.32 -0.77 -1.26
N TYR A 8 -35.76 0.49 -1.27
CA TYR A 8 -34.93 1.62 -1.68
C TYR A 8 -33.70 1.77 -0.77
N THR A 9 -33.90 1.81 0.54
CA THR A 9 -32.81 1.97 1.52
C THR A 9 -31.82 0.81 1.44
N LEU A 10 -32.31 -0.43 1.34
CA LEU A 10 -31.47 -1.61 1.18
C LEU A 10 -30.72 -1.62 -0.17
N SER A 11 -31.36 -1.23 -1.26
CA SER A 11 -30.71 -1.15 -2.57
C SER A 11 -29.59 -0.10 -2.59
N VAL A 12 -29.82 1.05 -1.97
CA VAL A 12 -28.81 2.11 -1.81
C VAL A 12 -27.66 1.61 -0.95
N LEU A 13 -27.94 0.96 0.19
CA LEU A 13 -26.94 0.36 1.06
C LEU A 13 -26.07 -0.64 0.29
N VAL A 14 -26.71 -1.66 -0.31
CA VAL A 14 -26.01 -2.70 -1.08
C VAL A 14 -25.15 -2.11 -2.17
N THR A 15 -25.67 -1.15 -2.94
CA THR A 15 -24.91 -0.51 -4.02
C THR A 15 -23.71 0.27 -3.49
N GLN A 16 -23.90 1.03 -2.39
CA GLN A 16 -22.84 1.81 -1.75
C GLN A 16 -21.75 0.96 -1.09
N TYR A 17 -22.04 -0.28 -0.68
CA TYR A 17 -21.03 -1.20 -0.13
C TYR A 17 -20.46 -2.17 -1.17
N ALA A 18 -21.20 -2.52 -2.22
CA ALA A 18 -20.70 -3.35 -3.31
C ALA A 18 -19.54 -2.66 -4.04
N PHE A 19 -19.67 -1.35 -4.31
CA PHE A 19 -18.62 -0.57 -4.97
C PHE A 19 -17.28 -0.53 -4.20
N PRO A 20 -17.21 -0.15 -2.90
CA PRO A 20 -15.97 -0.16 -2.14
C PRO A 20 -15.42 -1.58 -1.94
N LEU A 21 -16.27 -2.59 -1.75
CA LEU A 21 -15.83 -3.99 -1.63
C LEU A 21 -15.20 -4.49 -2.93
N PHE A 22 -15.86 -4.26 -4.07
CA PHE A 22 -15.33 -4.60 -5.38
C PHE A 22 -13.99 -3.90 -5.64
N SER A 23 -13.93 -2.61 -5.35
CA SER A 23 -12.70 -1.82 -5.45
C SER A 23 -11.59 -2.48 -4.62
N LEU A 24 -11.85 -2.77 -3.34
CA LEU A 24 -10.88 -3.35 -2.40
C LEU A 24 -10.35 -4.70 -2.88
N VAL A 25 -11.24 -5.59 -3.33
CA VAL A 25 -10.88 -6.89 -3.93
C VAL A 25 -10.04 -6.67 -5.19
N PHE A 26 -10.43 -5.74 -6.06
CA PHE A 26 -9.68 -5.43 -7.29
C PHE A 26 -8.27 -4.92 -7.02
N ALA A 27 -8.05 -4.01 -6.04
CA ALA A 27 -6.68 -3.60 -5.72
C ALA A 27 -5.88 -4.71 -5.06
N TYR A 28 -6.48 -5.47 -4.14
CA TYR A 28 -5.75 -6.52 -3.45
C TYR A 28 -5.31 -7.61 -4.44
N THR A 29 -6.19 -8.01 -5.35
CA THR A 29 -5.87 -8.92 -6.45
C THR A 29 -4.81 -8.34 -7.37
N ARG A 30 -4.88 -7.06 -7.78
CA ARG A 30 -3.82 -6.43 -8.59
C ARG A 30 -2.48 -6.36 -7.87
N ILE A 31 -2.46 -6.02 -6.58
CA ILE A 31 -1.24 -5.93 -5.77
C ILE A 31 -0.62 -7.32 -5.61
N ALA A 32 -1.43 -8.32 -5.25
CA ALA A 32 -1.00 -9.71 -5.10
C ALA A 32 -0.50 -10.28 -6.44
N HIS A 33 -1.21 -10.04 -7.53
CA HIS A 33 -0.80 -10.47 -8.86
C HIS A 33 0.52 -9.82 -9.29
N ARG A 34 0.66 -8.50 -9.11
CA ARG A 34 1.93 -7.78 -9.39
C ARG A 34 3.08 -8.28 -8.53
N MET A 35 2.83 -8.59 -7.27
CA MET A 35 3.82 -9.17 -6.36
C MET A 35 4.25 -10.54 -6.86
N LYS A 36 3.29 -11.44 -7.11
CA LYS A 36 3.54 -12.81 -7.61
C LYS A 36 4.27 -12.83 -8.95
N LEU A 37 3.85 -11.98 -9.89
CA LEU A 37 4.50 -11.83 -11.21
C LEU A 37 5.96 -11.38 -11.07
N ARG A 38 6.26 -10.48 -10.12
CA ARG A 38 7.63 -10.05 -9.84
C ARG A 38 8.47 -11.12 -9.14
N PHE A 39 7.90 -11.88 -8.21
CA PHE A 39 8.62 -13.01 -7.58
C PHE A 39 8.93 -14.10 -8.59
N ALA A 40 7.99 -14.45 -9.47
CA ALA A 40 8.23 -15.42 -10.53
C ALA A 40 9.28 -14.94 -11.55
N ASN A 41 9.21 -13.67 -11.97
CA ASN A 41 10.16 -13.12 -12.95
C ASN A 41 11.55 -12.85 -12.37
N ARG A 42 11.69 -12.68 -11.05
CA ARG A 42 12.98 -12.45 -10.38
C ARG A 42 13.81 -13.73 -10.23
N ASN A 43 13.18 -14.91 -10.35
CA ASN A 43 13.88 -16.19 -10.34
C ASN A 43 14.45 -16.56 -11.73
N VAL A 44 14.08 -15.82 -12.80
CA VAL A 44 14.40 -16.16 -14.20
C VAL A 44 15.13 -15.01 -14.94
N ALA A 45 15.20 -13.80 -14.38
CA ALA A 45 15.76 -12.65 -15.09
C ALA A 45 17.30 -12.67 -15.16
N CYS A 46 17.83 -12.78 -16.38
CA CYS A 46 19.19 -12.35 -16.76
C CYS A 46 19.45 -10.88 -16.38
N PRO A 47 20.72 -10.45 -16.27
CA PRO A 47 21.06 -9.09 -15.85
C PRO A 47 20.60 -8.06 -16.90
N SER A 48 19.40 -7.52 -16.72
CA SER A 48 18.96 -6.29 -17.36
C SER A 48 19.76 -5.11 -16.80
N SER A 49 20.00 -4.08 -17.63
CA SER A 49 20.71 -2.88 -17.18
C SER A 49 20.00 -2.29 -15.95
N LEU A 50 20.78 -1.99 -14.91
CA LEU A 50 20.27 -1.50 -13.61
C LEU A 50 19.32 -0.29 -13.74
N THR A 51 19.49 0.48 -14.82
CA THR A 51 18.69 1.66 -15.16
C THR A 51 17.27 1.31 -15.61
N ASP A 52 17.05 0.28 -16.42
CA ASP A 52 15.70 -0.08 -16.90
C ASP A 52 14.86 -0.73 -15.79
N ASP A 53 15.51 -1.51 -14.92
CA ASP A 53 14.93 -2.09 -13.72
C ASP A 53 14.48 -1.02 -12.71
N GLN A 54 15.29 0.02 -12.49
CA GLN A 54 14.91 1.17 -11.65
C GLN A 54 13.72 1.94 -12.23
N ARG A 55 13.70 2.19 -13.55
CA ARG A 55 12.59 2.90 -14.22
C ARG A 55 11.28 2.12 -14.14
N ARG A 56 11.30 0.80 -14.36
CA ARG A 56 10.12 -0.06 -14.21
C ARG A 56 9.63 -0.13 -12.77
N ARG A 57 10.53 -0.09 -11.79
CA ARG A 57 10.17 -0.04 -10.36
C ARG A 57 9.46 1.26 -9.98
N SER A 58 9.95 2.41 -10.45
CA SER A 58 9.35 3.71 -10.13
C SER A 58 7.95 3.89 -10.71
N VAL A 59 7.71 3.43 -11.94
CA VAL A 59 6.37 3.47 -12.58
C VAL A 59 5.35 2.65 -11.80
N VAL A 60 5.72 1.43 -11.39
CA VAL A 60 4.80 0.55 -10.62
C VAL A 60 4.53 1.11 -9.23
N GLU A 61 5.52 1.69 -8.56
CA GLU A 61 5.33 2.34 -7.26
C GLU A 61 4.37 3.54 -7.38
N ARG A 62 4.50 4.35 -8.45
CA ARG A 62 3.57 5.45 -8.73
C ARG A 62 2.16 4.94 -8.95
N GLN A 63 1.97 3.90 -9.77
CA GLN A 63 0.67 3.28 -9.99
C GLN A 63 0.06 2.75 -8.69
N ARG A 64 0.86 2.06 -7.85
CA ARG A 64 0.40 1.55 -6.56
C ARG A 64 -0.09 2.68 -5.65
N ARG A 65 0.63 3.80 -5.58
CA ARG A 65 0.23 4.97 -4.79
C ARG A 65 -1.11 5.53 -5.28
N THR A 66 -1.31 5.64 -6.59
CA THR A 66 -2.60 6.08 -7.16
C THR A 66 -3.74 5.14 -6.78
N HIS A 67 -3.54 3.83 -6.85
CA HIS A 67 -4.58 2.86 -6.45
C HIS A 67 -4.88 2.94 -4.96
N LEU A 68 -3.85 3.07 -4.10
CA LEU A 68 -4.04 3.23 -2.65
C LEU A 68 -4.76 4.54 -2.30
N LEU A 69 -4.45 5.64 -3.00
CA LEU A 69 -5.16 6.91 -2.85
C LEU A 69 -6.64 6.73 -3.17
N LEU A 70 -6.96 6.12 -4.32
CA LEU A 70 -8.33 5.84 -4.73
C LEU A 70 -9.07 5.01 -3.68
N MET A 71 -8.41 3.99 -3.10
CA MET A 71 -8.98 3.20 -2.00
C MET A 71 -9.27 4.03 -0.76
N CYS A 72 -8.34 4.89 -0.34
CA CYS A 72 -8.54 5.73 0.83
C CYS A 72 -9.75 6.66 0.66
N VAL A 73 -9.89 7.30 -0.51
CA VAL A 73 -11.03 8.16 -0.82
C VAL A 73 -12.34 7.39 -0.74
N VAL A 74 -12.40 6.22 -1.39
CA VAL A 74 -13.60 5.37 -1.41
C VAL A 74 -13.94 4.84 0.00
N ALA A 75 -12.94 4.45 0.79
CA ALA A 75 -13.15 3.98 2.16
C ALA A 75 -13.66 5.09 3.08
N VAL A 76 -13.07 6.29 3.01
CA VAL A 76 -13.52 7.45 3.79
C VAL A 76 -14.95 7.83 3.44
N PHE A 77 -15.29 7.84 2.15
CA PHE A 77 -16.67 8.05 1.70
C PHE A 77 -17.61 7.00 2.29
N ALA A 78 -17.31 5.70 2.17
CA ALA A 78 -18.15 4.64 2.70
C ALA A 78 -18.36 4.75 4.22
N ILE A 79 -17.29 5.02 4.98
CA ILE A 79 -17.34 5.14 6.45
C ILE A 79 -18.14 6.38 6.87
N ALA A 80 -17.95 7.52 6.20
CA ALA A 80 -18.65 8.76 6.52
C ALA A 80 -20.16 8.69 6.25
N TRP A 81 -20.58 7.88 5.27
CA TRP A 81 -21.98 7.69 4.92
C TRP A 81 -22.67 6.58 5.72
N LEU A 82 -21.91 5.71 6.39
CA LEU A 82 -22.45 4.60 7.18
C LEU A 82 -23.38 5.05 8.32
N PRO A 83 -23.04 6.05 9.16
CA PRO A 83 -23.91 6.51 10.24
C PRO A 83 -25.27 7.00 9.73
N LEU A 84 -25.28 7.72 8.61
CA LEU A 84 -26.51 8.24 8.01
C LEU A 84 -27.39 7.11 7.46
N ASN A 85 -26.79 6.13 6.78
CA ASN A 85 -27.51 4.97 6.27
C ASN A 85 -28.06 4.08 7.40
N VAL A 86 -27.31 3.89 8.49
CA VAL A 86 -27.76 3.17 9.68
C VAL A 86 -28.94 3.91 10.32
N PHE A 87 -28.87 5.24 10.44
CA PHE A 87 -29.97 6.05 10.93
C PHE A 87 -31.23 5.92 10.07
N HIS A 88 -31.09 5.94 8.74
CA HIS A 88 -32.20 5.71 7.81
C HIS A 88 -32.80 4.30 7.94
N MET A 89 -31.98 3.27 8.13
CA MET A 89 -32.47 1.92 8.41
C MET A 89 -33.28 1.88 9.72
N VAL A 90 -32.71 2.34 10.83
CA VAL A 90 -33.38 2.33 12.15
C VAL A 90 -34.72 3.07 12.10
N ASN A 91 -34.78 4.20 11.41
CA ASN A 91 -36.02 4.95 11.21
C ASN A 91 -37.03 4.21 10.31
N THR A 92 -36.58 3.49 9.29
CA THR A 92 -37.45 2.75 8.35
C THR A 92 -38.03 1.47 8.95
N PHE A 93 -37.36 0.87 9.93
CA PHE A 93 -37.82 -0.32 10.66
C PHE A 93 -38.58 0.01 11.96
N GLU A 94 -38.80 1.30 12.26
CA GLU A 94 -39.49 1.79 13.46
C GLU A 94 -38.92 1.22 14.78
N TRP A 95 -37.64 0.85 14.80
CA TRP A 95 -36.98 0.27 15.98
C TRP A 95 -36.83 1.27 17.14
N VAL A 96 -36.91 2.57 16.84
CA VAL A 96 -36.84 3.64 17.84
C VAL A 96 -37.91 4.67 17.49
N SER A 97 -38.84 4.92 18.42
CA SER A 97 -39.98 5.84 18.22
C SER A 97 -39.61 7.33 18.32
N LEU A 98 -38.36 7.65 18.67
CA LEU A 98 -37.86 9.02 18.84
C LEU A 98 -36.84 9.38 17.75
N PHE A 99 -37.29 10.14 16.76
CA PHE A 99 -36.42 10.81 15.80
C PHE A 99 -35.65 11.93 16.51
N SER A 100 -34.38 11.70 16.82
CA SER A 100 -33.51 12.74 17.39
C SER A 100 -32.87 13.56 16.28
N VAL A 101 -33.29 14.82 16.15
CA VAL A 101 -32.74 15.80 15.18
C VAL A 101 -31.23 15.95 15.35
N SER A 102 -30.73 15.90 16.59
CA SER A 102 -29.29 15.98 16.89
C SER A 102 -28.50 14.81 16.29
N THR A 103 -29.03 13.58 16.37
CA THR A 103 -28.38 12.40 15.78
C THR A 103 -28.31 12.51 14.27
N PHE A 104 -29.42 12.91 13.63
CA PHE A 104 -29.45 13.17 12.19
C PHE A 104 -28.42 14.23 11.79
N ALA A 105 -28.35 15.34 12.52
CA ALA A 105 -27.41 16.42 12.25
C ALA A 105 -25.95 15.95 12.33
N VAL A 106 -25.58 15.18 13.35
CA VAL A 106 -24.23 14.62 13.50
C VAL A 106 -23.90 13.66 12.35
N CYS A 107 -24.81 12.76 11.99
CA CYS A 107 -24.62 11.85 10.86
C CYS A 107 -24.49 12.60 9.53
N HIS A 108 -25.28 13.66 9.35
CA HIS A 108 -25.23 14.49 8.15
C HIS A 108 -23.93 15.27 8.04
N VAL A 109 -23.45 15.87 9.14
CA VAL A 109 -22.16 16.56 9.18
C VAL A 109 -21.02 15.59 8.88
N ALA A 110 -21.05 14.36 9.43
CA ALA A 110 -20.05 13.34 9.12
C ALA A 110 -20.01 13.01 7.62
N ALA A 111 -21.18 12.85 6.98
CA ALA A 111 -21.26 12.63 5.53
C ALA A 111 -20.68 13.82 4.74
N MET A 112 -20.98 15.06 5.14
CA MET A 112 -20.44 16.27 4.50
C MET A 112 -18.92 16.40 4.68
N CYS A 113 -18.37 15.99 5.83
CA CYS A 113 -16.92 15.97 6.07
C CYS A 113 -16.16 15.08 5.07
N SER A 114 -16.79 14.05 4.49
CA SER A 114 -16.14 13.22 3.45
C SER A 114 -15.70 14.02 2.23
N ALA A 115 -16.45 15.08 1.86
CA ALA A 115 -16.09 15.97 0.77
C ALA A 115 -14.87 16.84 1.12
N CYS A 116 -14.79 17.30 2.38
CA CYS A 116 -13.67 18.08 2.90
C CYS A 116 -12.38 17.26 3.05
N LEU A 117 -12.49 15.95 3.24
CA LEU A 117 -11.33 15.05 3.38
C LEU A 117 -10.65 14.74 2.05
N ASN A 118 -11.30 14.96 0.90
CA ASN A 118 -10.71 14.68 -0.41
C ASN A 118 -9.35 15.41 -0.61
N PRO A 119 -9.24 16.75 -0.50
CA PRO A 119 -7.95 17.45 -0.57
C PRO A 119 -6.90 16.94 0.42
N LEU A 120 -7.34 16.58 1.64
CA LEU A 120 -6.47 16.05 2.69
C LEU A 120 -5.85 14.71 2.27
N ILE A 121 -6.65 13.81 1.69
CA ILE A 121 -6.21 12.50 1.19
C ILE A 121 -5.25 12.66 0.00
N TYR A 122 -5.51 13.61 -0.90
CA TYR A 122 -4.60 13.92 -2.01
C TYR A 122 -3.27 14.51 -1.52
N ALA A 123 -3.31 15.44 -0.55
CA ALA A 123 -2.12 15.98 0.09
C ALA A 123 -1.31 14.90 0.84
N PHE A 124 -1.99 13.89 1.38
CA PHE A 124 -1.35 12.78 2.07
C PHE A 124 -0.52 11.89 1.12
N PHE A 125 -1.08 11.54 -0.05
CA PHE A 125 -0.46 10.56 -0.94
C PHE A 125 0.50 11.14 -2.00
N ASN A 126 0.40 12.44 -2.30
CA ASN A 126 1.26 13.09 -3.28
C ASN A 126 2.13 14.18 -2.64
N HIS A 127 3.44 13.94 -2.59
CA HIS A 127 4.41 14.84 -1.96
C HIS A 127 4.39 16.25 -2.55
N ASN A 128 4.19 16.39 -3.86
CA ASN A 128 4.19 17.70 -4.52
C ASN A 128 2.94 18.52 -4.15
N PHE A 129 1.78 17.86 -3.99
CA PHE A 129 0.56 18.51 -3.49
C PHE A 129 0.66 18.84 -2.01
N ARG A 130 1.35 18.02 -1.22
CA ARG A 130 1.53 18.24 0.21
C ARG A 130 2.22 19.57 0.51
N THR A 131 3.30 19.87 -0.20
CA THR A 131 4.09 21.09 0.05
C THR A 131 3.23 22.34 -0.16
N GLU A 132 2.49 22.38 -1.26
CA GLU A 132 1.54 23.47 -1.54
C GLU A 132 0.40 23.52 -0.51
N PHE A 133 -0.14 22.37 -0.12
CA PHE A 133 -1.24 22.28 0.85
C PHE A 133 -0.81 22.75 2.25
N ILE A 134 0.40 22.41 2.68
CA ILE A 134 0.98 22.87 3.96
C ILE A 134 1.21 24.38 3.91
N ALA A 135 1.75 24.91 2.82
CA ALA A 135 1.96 26.35 2.65
C ALA A 135 0.64 27.13 2.71
N LEU A 136 -0.46 26.56 2.20
CA LEU A 136 -1.79 27.15 2.32
C LEU A 136 -2.35 27.07 3.75
N PHE A 137 -2.19 25.93 4.44
CA PHE A 137 -2.67 25.75 5.81
C PHE A 137 -1.90 26.56 6.85
N GLU A 138 -0.61 26.81 6.61
CA GLU A 138 0.21 27.68 7.44
C GLU A 138 -0.27 29.14 7.37
N LYS A 139 -0.75 29.58 6.20
CA LYS A 139 -1.38 30.89 6.01
C LYS A 139 -2.77 31.00 6.66
N VAL A 140 -3.51 29.90 6.78
CA VAL A 140 -4.88 29.85 7.34
C VAL A 140 -4.89 29.52 8.84
N GLY A 141 -3.75 29.16 9.44
CA GLY A 141 -3.62 28.94 10.89
C GLY A 141 -4.07 27.57 11.42
N LEU A 142 -4.44 26.62 10.55
CA LEU A 142 -4.86 25.25 10.93
C LEU A 142 -3.66 24.31 11.20
N ARG A 143 -2.72 24.75 12.03
CA ARG A 143 -1.44 24.05 12.27
C ARG A 143 -1.61 22.66 12.90
N LYS A 144 -2.62 22.46 13.75
CA LYS A 144 -2.85 21.19 14.46
C LYS A 144 -3.16 20.01 13.53
N LEU A 145 -4.01 20.22 12.52
CA LEU A 145 -4.35 19.17 11.55
C LEU A 145 -3.15 18.79 10.67
N CYS A 146 -2.34 19.78 10.31
CA CYS A 146 -1.10 19.59 9.57
C CYS A 146 -0.09 18.73 10.36
N SER A 147 0.12 19.04 11.64
CA SER A 147 1.05 18.29 12.51
C SER A 147 0.64 16.83 12.69
N VAL A 148 -0.65 16.54 12.90
CA VAL A 148 -1.13 15.15 13.06
C VAL A 148 -0.97 14.34 11.77
N VAL A 149 -1.20 14.96 10.61
CA VAL A 149 -1.01 14.30 9.31
C VAL A 149 0.47 14.02 9.02
N LEU A 150 1.36 14.94 9.37
CA LEU A 150 2.81 14.81 9.16
C LEU A 150 3.43 13.70 10.00
N THR A 151 3.09 13.64 11.30
CA THR A 151 3.63 12.62 12.21
C THR A 151 3.21 11.21 11.80
N TRP A 152 1.96 11.03 11.36
CA TRP A 152 1.45 9.73 10.90
C TRP A 152 2.13 9.21 9.63
N GLU A 153 2.60 10.10 8.75
CA GLU A 153 3.33 9.71 7.53
C GLU A 153 4.83 9.46 7.80
N GLU A 154 5.44 10.18 8.75
CA GLU A 154 6.80 9.86 9.22
C GLU A 154 6.86 8.44 9.79
N ASP A 155 5.85 8.03 10.56
CA ASP A 155 5.72 6.65 11.03
C ASP A 155 5.61 5.65 9.87
N ARG A 156 4.88 6.00 8.82
CA ARG A 156 4.68 5.12 7.65
C ARG A 156 5.94 5.00 6.80
N THR A 157 6.67 6.11 6.59
CA THR A 157 7.94 6.12 5.84
C THR A 157 9.04 5.41 6.63
N ARG A 158 9.11 5.63 7.95
CA ARG A 158 10.02 4.89 8.86
C ARG A 158 9.79 3.38 8.77
N LYS A 159 8.53 2.93 8.84
CA LYS A 159 8.19 1.49 8.68
C LYS A 159 8.62 0.93 7.33
N LYS A 160 8.42 1.67 6.23
CA LYS A 160 8.87 1.26 4.89
C LYS A 160 10.40 1.23 4.75
N GLY A 161 11.12 2.12 5.44
CA GLY A 161 12.59 2.14 5.47
C GLY A 161 13.15 0.91 6.16
N ILE A 162 12.64 0.62 7.36
CA ILE A 162 13.05 -0.55 8.17
C ILE A 162 12.80 -1.86 7.40
N GLU A 163 11.67 -1.99 6.70
CA GLU A 163 11.39 -3.20 5.90
C GLU A 163 12.30 -3.35 4.67
N ARG A 164 12.78 -2.24 4.09
CA ARG A 164 13.76 -2.26 2.99
C ARG A 164 15.16 -2.60 3.48
N GLU A 165 15.58 -2.07 4.62
CA GLU A 165 16.84 -2.46 5.26
C GLU A 165 16.82 -3.94 5.66
N GLY A 166 15.75 -4.42 6.29
CA GLY A 166 15.60 -5.84 6.64
C GLY A 166 15.69 -6.77 5.43
N LYS A 167 15.08 -6.41 4.29
CA LYS A 167 15.21 -7.17 3.03
C LYS A 167 16.62 -7.12 2.43
N THR A 168 17.38 -6.05 2.68
CA THR A 168 18.75 -5.88 2.17
C THR A 168 19.76 -6.68 3.01
N VAL A 169 19.55 -6.74 4.33
CA VAL A 169 20.37 -7.54 5.26
C VAL A 169 20.11 -9.04 5.06
N VAL A 170 18.84 -9.47 4.96
CA VAL A 170 18.48 -10.88 4.70
C VAL A 170 18.98 -11.38 3.35
N SER A 171 19.02 -10.51 2.33
CA SER A 171 19.59 -10.86 1.03
C SER A 171 21.12 -10.97 1.03
N LYS A 172 21.82 -10.34 2.00
CA LYS A 172 23.27 -10.51 2.18
C LYS A 172 23.61 -11.80 2.94
N THR A 173 22.78 -12.25 3.89
CA THR A 173 23.02 -13.48 4.66
C THR A 173 22.72 -14.77 3.88
N ASN A 174 21.87 -14.74 2.85
CA ASN A 174 21.60 -15.92 2.01
C ASN A 174 22.57 -16.05 0.80
N GLY A 175 23.66 -15.27 0.77
CA GLY A 175 24.66 -15.27 -0.30
C GLY A 175 25.91 -16.10 -0.03
N THR A 176 25.97 -16.88 1.05
CA THR A 176 27.13 -17.73 1.38
C THR A 176 26.72 -19.19 1.42
N THR A 177 26.37 -19.74 0.27
CA THR A 177 26.44 -21.18 0.03
C THR A 177 27.66 -21.40 -0.86
N PRO A 178 28.68 -22.18 -0.46
CA PRO A 178 29.79 -22.51 -1.33
C PRO A 178 29.24 -23.21 -2.58
N CYS A 179 29.56 -22.70 -3.76
CA CYS A 179 29.31 -23.41 -5.00
C CYS A 179 29.98 -24.80 -4.92
N PRO A 180 29.27 -25.91 -5.22
CA PRO A 180 29.96 -27.17 -5.45
C PRO A 180 30.78 -27.00 -6.73
N LEU A 181 32.10 -27.18 -6.61
CA LEU A 181 33.03 -27.19 -7.73
C LEU A 181 32.62 -28.32 -8.70
N SER A 182 32.61 -27.99 -9.99
CA SER A 182 32.37 -28.96 -11.05
C SER A 182 33.54 -29.96 -11.14
N PRO A 183 33.30 -31.28 -11.34
CA PRO A 183 34.33 -32.34 -11.43
C PRO A 183 35.40 -32.15 -12.52
N ARG A 184 35.26 -31.12 -13.35
CA ARG A 184 36.21 -30.75 -14.41
C ARG A 184 37.34 -29.86 -13.90
N GLN A 185 37.15 -29.18 -12.76
CA GLN A 185 38.11 -28.23 -12.21
C GLN A 185 39.14 -28.91 -11.26
N GLU A 186 38.75 -29.97 -10.55
CA GLU A 186 39.66 -30.76 -9.70
C GLU A 186 40.74 -31.49 -10.51
N ARG A 187 40.41 -32.04 -11.68
CA ARG A 187 41.41 -32.73 -12.52
C ARG A 187 42.53 -31.83 -13.03
N HIS A 188 42.25 -30.54 -13.27
CA HIS A 188 43.29 -29.60 -13.68
C HIS A 188 44.18 -29.15 -12.51
N LEU A 189 43.70 -29.23 -11.26
CA LEU A 189 44.48 -28.88 -10.08
C LEU A 189 45.43 -30.02 -9.67
N GLU A 190 44.98 -31.27 -9.77
CA GLU A 190 45.84 -32.45 -9.54
C GLU A 190 46.95 -32.56 -10.61
N GLU A 191 46.64 -32.27 -11.88
CA GLU A 191 47.63 -32.29 -12.96
C GLU A 191 48.69 -31.18 -12.84
N SER A 192 48.35 -30.05 -12.19
CA SER A 192 49.30 -28.97 -11.92
C SER A 192 50.11 -29.16 -10.63
N LEU A 193 49.65 -29.98 -9.68
CA LEU A 193 50.41 -30.37 -8.49
C LEU A 193 51.38 -31.54 -8.75
N ALA A 194 51.10 -32.40 -9.74
CA ALA A 194 51.96 -33.54 -10.06
C ALA A 194 53.21 -33.20 -10.89
N LEU A 195 53.34 -31.97 -11.41
CA LEU A 195 54.41 -31.59 -12.35
C LEU A 195 55.59 -30.83 -11.71
N ASN A 196 55.78 -30.91 -10.40
CA ASN A 196 56.94 -30.29 -9.75
C ASN A 196 57.55 -31.18 -8.65
N PRO A 197 58.29 -32.25 -9.00
CA PRO A 197 59.04 -33.03 -8.03
C PRO A 197 60.52 -32.60 -8.09
N ASP A 198 60.86 -31.39 -7.64
CA ASP A 198 62.26 -31.04 -7.39
C ASP A 198 62.34 -29.77 -6.51
N THR A 199 62.16 -29.96 -5.21
CA THR A 199 62.81 -29.10 -4.20
C THR A 199 62.75 -29.81 -2.86
N ASP A 200 63.68 -30.74 -2.63
CA ASP A 200 64.15 -31.12 -1.29
C ASP A 200 65.38 -32.03 -1.42
N GLU A 201 66.56 -31.45 -1.70
CA GLU A 201 67.85 -31.96 -1.19
C GLU A 201 68.95 -30.89 -1.36
N GLN A 202 69.13 -30.06 -0.32
CA GLN A 202 70.44 -29.51 0.03
C GLN A 202 70.61 -29.55 1.56
N LEU A 203 71.21 -30.64 2.04
CA LEU A 203 72.35 -30.60 2.95
C LEU A 203 73.24 -31.82 2.73
#